data_AF-A0AAN9BXS4-F1
#
_entry.id   AF-A0AAN9BXS4-F1
#
_cell.length_a   1.000
_cell.length_b   1.000
_cell.length_c   1.000
_cell.angle_alpha   90.00
_cell.angle_beta   90.00
_cell.angle_gamma   90.00
#
_symmetry.space_group_name_H-M   'P 1'
#
loop_
_entity.id
_entity.type
_entity.pdbx_description
1 polymer ?
#
loop_
_entity_poly.entity_id
_entity_poly.type
_entity_poly.pdbx_seq_one_letter_code
_entity_poly.pdbx_strand_id
1 'polypeptide(L)'
;MMAVNGVNGVNKTETGWKVGLINYAQKYLTAESFGCKINVSGTALKKKQTFTLVQDPVEEVVYIKSHLGRYLSADKYGNVTCEAEEADQTEKFSVEYDKNSSGRWAFRNVVHHNYLGGTEDNLKCFAKAITDQELWTVQLSIHPQVHLRNVNRKRYAHVCDDQLQVTETIPWGDKALLFLDFVDGRYALKTFDNRYLQTSGELSEQLSDTAKFTLEIRSGQSGGLAFRDCNGCYLTGVGATATMKGRNKTVGKDELFTLEDTHPQVVLFAYNGKKVSVKQGVDVSANQDEEEGEREIFQMEYEPHSHKWAFRTVDNKYWSLEPLGGIQAVGKGVCDATLFDVEWQDDGSSVAIRAHNSSYVYNKPTGSLMAGSESVTEKERFVIKVANRPMLVLKSDFGFVGSKSPGAAKAELVCNRSFYEIIYVEPRIDGTYFLKAANGKYWAMAEDNSIMADGSGKSVFRLQFRDNRMLSILAENSCFIKGEQNGLFRAVAQELEPAVLWEY
;
A
#
# COMPACT_ATOMS: atom_id res chain seq x y z
N MET A 1 -13.63 17.45 -7.52
CA MET A 1 -12.50 17.54 -8.47
C MET A 1 -12.54 16.25 -9.28
N MET A 2 -12.70 16.27 -10.61
CA MET A 2 -12.82 15.04 -11.39
C MET A 2 -11.52 14.24 -11.31
N ALA A 3 -11.57 12.98 -10.88
CA ALA A 3 -10.44 12.07 -10.98
C ALA A 3 -9.94 12.05 -12.43
N VAL A 4 -8.64 12.30 -12.63
CA VAL A 4 -8.05 12.22 -13.97
C VAL A 4 -8.13 10.77 -14.42
N ASN A 5 -8.69 10.51 -15.61
CA ASN A 5 -8.76 9.17 -16.19
C ASN A 5 -7.39 8.47 -16.14
N GLY A 6 -7.34 7.23 -15.64
CA GLY A 6 -6.11 6.43 -15.57
C GLY A 6 -5.21 6.69 -14.36
N VAL A 7 -5.76 7.21 -13.26
CA VAL A 7 -5.11 7.24 -11.93
C VAL A 7 -5.84 6.23 -11.02
N ASN A 8 -5.15 5.59 -10.10
CA ASN A 8 -5.68 4.53 -9.23
C ASN A 8 -6.64 5.05 -8.14
N GLY A 9 -7.55 5.97 -8.44
CA GLY A 9 -8.53 6.49 -7.46
C GLY A 9 -7.93 7.38 -6.36
N VAL A 10 -6.61 7.38 -6.18
CA VAL A 10 -5.90 8.20 -5.19
C VAL A 10 -5.95 9.67 -5.61
N ASN A 11 -6.65 10.49 -4.81
CA ASN A 11 -6.54 11.94 -4.88
C ASN A 11 -5.08 12.33 -4.59
N LYS A 12 -4.46 13.09 -5.49
CA LYS A 12 -3.08 13.64 -5.36
C LYS A 12 -2.98 14.68 -4.23
N THR A 13 -3.33 14.33 -3.01
CA THR A 13 -3.34 15.27 -1.88
C THR A 13 -2.05 15.23 -1.05
N GLU A 14 -1.22 14.18 -1.14
CA GLU A 14 0.07 14.15 -0.44
C GLU A 14 1.25 14.27 -1.43
N THR A 15 1.81 15.48 -1.54
CA THR A 15 3.04 15.76 -2.30
C THR A 15 4.29 15.42 -1.46
N GLY A 16 4.38 14.20 -0.94
CA GLY A 16 5.56 13.78 -0.18
C GLY A 16 5.61 12.30 0.20
N TRP A 17 6.82 11.82 0.52
CA TRP A 17 7.08 10.43 0.88
C TRP A 17 7.32 10.29 2.38
N LYS A 18 6.55 9.43 3.04
CA LYS A 18 6.81 9.07 4.44
C LYS A 18 8.06 8.19 4.51
N VAL A 19 9.02 8.56 5.36
CA VAL A 19 10.34 7.92 5.49
C VAL A 19 10.82 7.90 6.94
N GLY A 20 11.70 6.97 7.26
CA GLY A 20 12.70 7.06 8.32
C GLY A 20 14.07 7.41 7.72
N LEU A 21 14.84 8.20 8.48
CA LEU A 21 16.22 8.56 8.12
C LEU A 21 17.18 7.90 9.12
N ILE A 22 18.04 7.00 8.63
CA ILE A 22 18.96 6.20 9.45
C ILE A 22 20.38 6.72 9.25
N ASN A 23 21.07 7.05 10.34
CA ASN A 23 22.46 7.52 10.27
C ASN A 23 23.47 6.36 10.21
N TYR A 24 24.76 6.70 10.13
CA TYR A 24 25.88 5.74 10.14
C TYR A 24 25.90 4.81 11.37
N ALA A 25 25.36 5.25 12.51
CA ALA A 25 25.27 4.46 13.74
C ALA A 25 24.03 3.54 13.80
N GLN A 26 23.31 3.38 12.67
CA GLN A 26 22.07 2.60 12.57
C GLN A 26 20.98 3.09 13.53
N LYS A 27 20.91 4.41 13.73
CA LYS A 27 19.87 5.07 14.53
C LYS A 27 19.00 5.95 13.65
N TYR A 28 17.72 6.00 13.98
CA TYR A 28 16.74 6.82 13.29
C TYR A 28 16.73 8.24 13.84
N LEU A 29 16.66 9.21 12.93
CA LEU A 29 16.19 10.55 13.23
C LEU A 29 14.85 10.46 13.95
N THR A 30 14.68 11.21 15.02
CA THR A 30 13.54 11.13 15.92
C THR A 30 13.09 12.54 16.29
N ALA A 31 11.83 12.86 16.00
CA ALA A 31 11.17 14.04 16.52
C ALA A 31 10.41 13.67 17.80
N GLU A 32 10.77 14.27 18.93
CA GLU A 32 10.10 14.03 20.19
C GLU A 32 8.71 14.67 20.21
N SER A 33 7.76 14.00 20.87
CA SER A 33 6.37 14.47 20.93
C SER A 33 6.18 15.77 21.72
N PHE A 34 7.17 16.16 22.53
CA PHE A 34 7.11 17.35 23.38
C PHE A 34 8.37 18.19 23.23
N GLY A 35 8.19 19.51 23.24
CA GLY A 35 9.27 20.49 23.20
C GLY A 35 10.03 20.56 21.88
N CYS A 36 9.47 20.00 20.79
CA CYS A 36 10.01 20.04 19.43
C CYS A 36 11.49 19.61 19.30
N LYS A 37 11.95 18.80 20.25
CA LYS A 37 13.33 18.30 20.27
C LYS A 37 13.52 17.26 19.17
N ILE A 38 14.70 17.30 18.57
CA ILE A 38 15.11 16.33 17.57
C ILE A 38 16.43 15.68 17.99
N ASN A 39 16.54 14.37 17.76
CA ASN A 39 17.73 13.58 18.07
C ASN A 39 17.85 12.42 17.08
N VAL A 40 18.93 11.66 17.18
CA VAL A 40 19.22 10.49 16.34
C VAL A 40 19.50 9.28 17.24
N SER A 41 18.48 8.86 18.00
CA SER A 41 18.59 7.77 18.98
C SER A 41 17.63 6.60 18.71
N GLY A 42 16.65 6.76 17.81
CA GLY A 42 15.63 5.76 17.54
C GLY A 42 16.21 4.44 17.03
N THR A 43 15.70 3.31 17.49
CA THR A 43 16.18 1.97 17.11
C THR A 43 15.27 1.26 16.12
N ALA A 44 14.08 1.80 15.87
CA ALA A 44 13.10 1.24 14.96
C ALA A 44 12.25 2.36 14.35
N LEU A 45 11.76 2.14 13.13
CA LEU A 45 10.86 3.04 12.46
C LEU A 45 9.46 2.97 13.09
N LYS A 46 9.14 3.92 13.96
CA LYS A 46 7.81 4.13 14.55
C LYS A 46 7.32 5.54 14.26
N LYS A 47 6.18 5.93 14.83
CA LYS A 47 5.57 7.26 14.66
C LYS A 47 6.56 8.42 14.82
N LYS A 48 7.38 8.43 15.89
CA LYS A 48 8.36 9.51 16.15
C LYS A 48 9.53 9.56 15.16
N GLN A 49 9.83 8.43 14.53
CA GLN A 49 10.89 8.27 13.53
C GLN A 49 10.38 8.48 12.10
N THR A 50 9.07 8.69 11.94
CA THR A 50 8.45 8.92 10.64
C THR A 50 8.44 10.41 10.32
N PHE A 51 9.06 10.74 9.19
CA PHE A 51 9.07 12.07 8.59
C PHE A 51 8.45 11.98 7.19
N THR A 52 7.98 13.10 6.65
CA THR A 52 7.50 13.21 5.27
C THR A 52 8.47 14.10 4.52
N LEU A 53 9.08 13.57 3.45
CA LEU A 53 9.84 14.35 2.48
C LEU A 53 8.84 15.02 1.54
N VAL A 54 8.50 16.27 1.83
CA VAL A 54 7.60 17.08 1.01
C VAL A 54 8.40 17.61 -0.17
N GLN A 55 7.95 17.30 -1.38
CA GLN A 55 8.63 17.72 -2.60
C GLN A 55 8.14 19.11 -3.02
N ASP A 56 9.08 19.99 -3.37
CA ASP A 56 8.70 21.26 -3.99
C ASP A 56 8.18 21.01 -5.42
N PRO A 57 7.03 21.59 -5.82
CA PRO A 57 6.47 21.37 -7.15
C PRO A 57 7.21 22.13 -8.26
N VAL A 58 8.09 23.06 -7.93
CA VAL A 58 8.80 23.93 -8.88
C VAL A 58 10.30 23.68 -8.82
N GLU A 59 10.89 23.68 -7.63
CA GLU A 59 12.33 23.56 -7.40
C GLU A 59 12.78 22.10 -7.15
N GLU A 60 14.04 21.76 -7.46
CA GLU A 60 14.63 20.45 -7.11
C GLU A 60 15.07 20.42 -5.64
N VAL A 61 14.13 20.65 -4.73
CA VAL A 61 14.34 20.66 -3.28
C VAL A 61 13.27 19.83 -2.57
N VAL A 62 13.54 19.50 -1.32
CA VAL A 62 12.62 18.84 -0.41
C VAL A 62 12.58 19.56 0.93
N TYR A 63 11.48 19.38 1.64
CA TYR A 63 11.30 19.79 3.03
C TYR A 63 11.09 18.55 3.89
N ILE A 64 11.70 18.50 5.07
CA ILE A 64 11.61 17.35 5.98
C ILE A 64 10.59 17.67 7.07
N LYS A 65 9.38 17.08 6.99
CA LYS A 65 8.28 17.34 7.91
C LYS A 65 8.11 16.20 8.92
N SER A 66 8.12 16.49 10.21
CA SER A 66 7.90 15.49 11.27
C SER A 66 6.45 15.00 11.32
N HIS A 67 6.23 13.90 12.05
CA HIS A 67 4.89 13.38 12.37
C HIS A 67 3.98 14.38 13.14
N LEU A 68 4.54 15.45 13.70
CA LEU A 68 3.79 16.53 14.35
C LEU A 68 3.37 17.64 13.37
N GLY A 69 3.69 17.47 12.09
CA GLY A 69 3.44 18.46 11.06
C GLY A 69 4.40 19.65 11.08
N ARG A 70 5.55 19.55 11.77
CA ARG A 70 6.58 20.60 11.85
C ARG A 70 7.72 20.35 10.89
N TYR A 71 8.25 21.39 10.27
CA TYR A 71 9.36 21.32 9.33
C TYR A 71 10.72 21.41 10.05
N LEU A 72 11.68 20.63 9.55
CA LEU A 72 13.08 20.72 9.95
C LEU A 72 13.71 21.99 9.38
N SER A 73 14.42 22.73 10.22
CA SER A 73 15.08 23.99 9.88
C SER A 73 16.56 23.91 10.24
N ALA A 74 17.41 24.61 9.49
CA ALA A 74 18.80 24.83 9.85
C ALA A 74 19.13 26.32 9.81
N ASP A 75 19.77 26.84 10.87
CA ASP A 75 20.20 28.24 10.93
C ASP A 75 21.65 28.44 10.43
N LYS A 76 22.10 29.70 10.39
CA LYS A 76 23.45 30.08 9.93
C LYS A 76 24.60 29.55 10.81
N TYR A 77 24.30 29.09 12.02
CA TYR A 77 25.25 28.49 12.96
C TYR A 77 25.20 26.94 12.90
N GLY A 78 24.34 26.39 12.05
CA GLY A 78 24.13 24.95 11.89
C GLY A 78 23.34 24.31 13.01
N ASN A 79 22.62 25.09 13.83
CA ASN A 79 21.66 24.55 14.77
C ASN A 79 20.44 24.04 14.01
N VAL A 80 19.92 22.89 14.43
CA VAL A 80 18.78 22.22 13.78
C VAL A 80 17.60 22.22 14.73
N THR A 81 16.45 22.66 14.23
CA THR A 81 15.17 22.69 14.96
C THR A 81 14.08 22.02 14.13
N CYS A 82 12.96 21.65 14.75
CA CYS A 82 11.80 21.08 14.05
C CYS A 82 10.50 21.71 14.58
N GLU A 83 10.37 23.03 14.43
CA GLU A 83 9.32 23.84 15.06
C GLU A 83 8.43 24.57 14.06
N ALA A 84 8.92 24.82 12.85
CA ALA A 84 8.24 25.61 11.84
C ALA A 84 6.94 24.92 11.37
N GLU A 85 5.83 25.68 11.32
CA GLU A 85 4.53 25.19 10.83
C GLU A 85 4.42 25.26 9.31
N GLU A 86 5.19 26.17 8.71
CA GLU A 86 5.24 26.42 7.28
C GLU A 86 6.67 26.25 6.78
N ALA A 87 6.79 25.96 5.49
CA ALA A 87 8.07 25.80 4.83
C ALA A 87 8.56 27.15 4.27
N ASP A 88 9.77 27.57 4.62
CA ASP A 88 10.44 28.76 4.08
C ASP A 88 11.91 28.44 3.73
N GLN A 89 12.77 29.45 3.60
CA GLN A 89 14.13 29.31 3.11
C GLN A 89 15.01 28.40 3.98
N THR A 90 14.88 28.47 5.31
CA THR A 90 15.71 27.68 6.24
C THR A 90 15.31 26.21 6.33
N GLU A 91 14.14 25.85 5.81
CA GLU A 91 13.60 24.49 5.76
C GLU A 91 13.88 23.80 4.42
N LYS A 92 14.46 24.52 3.45
CA LYS A 92 14.81 23.99 2.13
C LYS A 92 16.08 23.14 2.17
N PHE A 93 15.97 21.89 1.73
CA PHE A 93 17.11 20.99 1.54
C PHE A 93 17.20 20.48 0.10
N SER A 94 18.39 20.54 -0.47
CA SER A 94 18.74 19.77 -1.67
C SER A 94 19.28 18.39 -1.27
N VAL A 95 19.00 17.38 -2.08
CA VAL A 95 19.47 16.00 -1.85
C VAL A 95 20.67 15.70 -2.75
N GLU A 96 21.77 15.28 -2.14
CA GLU A 96 22.96 14.79 -2.84
C GLU A 96 23.14 13.29 -2.56
N TYR A 97 23.47 12.50 -3.59
CA TYR A 97 23.59 11.05 -3.49
C TYR A 97 25.04 10.61 -3.34
N ASP A 98 25.30 9.62 -2.48
CA ASP A 98 26.65 9.09 -2.26
C ASP A 98 27.26 8.57 -3.58
N LYS A 99 28.48 9.03 -3.87
CA LYS A 99 29.22 8.69 -5.10
C LYS A 99 29.69 7.23 -5.10
N ASN A 100 29.76 6.59 -3.93
CA ASN A 100 30.19 5.21 -3.78
C ASN A 100 29.07 4.19 -4.08
N SER A 101 27.93 4.64 -4.62
CA SER A 101 26.75 3.79 -4.90
C SER A 101 26.22 3.07 -3.65
N SER A 102 26.41 3.65 -2.45
CA SER A 102 25.86 3.09 -1.21
C SER A 102 24.33 3.23 -1.13
N GLY A 103 23.76 4.16 -1.90
CA GLY A 103 22.34 4.52 -1.84
C GLY A 103 22.00 5.49 -0.71
N ARG A 104 22.99 5.94 0.07
CA ARG A 104 22.80 6.93 1.14
C ARG A 104 22.73 8.34 0.58
N TRP A 105 21.99 9.19 1.28
CA TRP A 105 21.65 10.55 0.88
C TRP A 105 22.30 11.54 1.84
N ALA A 106 22.74 12.68 1.33
CA ALA A 106 23.12 13.83 2.11
C ALA A 106 22.11 14.95 1.89
N PHE A 107 21.59 15.51 2.98
CA PHE A 107 20.66 16.65 2.93
C PHE A 107 21.45 17.93 3.17
N ARG A 108 21.47 18.81 2.17
CA ARG A 108 22.18 20.08 2.24
C ARG A 108 21.19 21.22 2.37
N ASN A 109 21.32 22.04 3.40
CA ASN A 109 20.50 23.24 3.53
C ASN A 109 20.83 24.21 2.39
N VAL A 110 19.81 24.69 1.69
CA VAL A 110 19.97 25.49 0.46
C VAL A 110 20.56 26.87 0.74
N VAL A 111 20.21 27.48 1.88
CA VAL A 111 20.64 28.85 2.24
C VAL A 111 22.07 28.88 2.78
N HIS A 112 22.39 27.93 3.66
CA HIS A 112 23.65 27.91 4.40
C HIS A 112 24.69 26.96 3.80
N HIS A 113 24.30 26.16 2.80
CA HIS A 113 25.19 25.28 2.03
C HIS A 113 25.92 24.21 2.86
N ASN A 114 25.43 23.92 4.06
CA ASN A 114 25.97 22.91 4.97
C ASN A 114 25.11 21.64 4.95
N TYR A 115 25.70 20.53 5.37
CA TYR A 115 25.07 19.21 5.37
C TYR A 115 24.57 18.82 6.76
N LEU A 116 23.37 18.21 6.79
CA LEU A 116 22.72 17.65 7.97
C LEU A 116 23.40 16.32 8.37
N GLY A 117 23.88 16.25 9.61
CA GLY A 117 24.54 15.07 10.14
C GLY A 117 24.56 15.06 11.67
N GLY A 118 24.84 13.90 12.24
CA GLY A 118 25.02 13.76 13.68
C GLY A 118 24.54 12.43 14.27
N THR A 119 24.67 12.33 15.58
CA THR A 119 24.27 11.16 16.37
C THR A 119 23.73 11.61 17.72
N GLU A 120 22.81 10.83 18.30
CA GLU A 120 22.20 11.13 19.59
C GLU A 120 21.62 12.55 19.60
N ASP A 121 21.92 13.36 20.62
CA ASP A 121 21.44 14.74 20.74
C ASP A 121 22.30 15.75 19.97
N ASN A 122 23.38 15.31 19.31
CA ASN A 122 24.32 16.18 18.59
C ASN A 122 23.99 16.29 17.09
N LEU A 123 22.71 16.46 16.74
CA LEU A 123 22.28 16.72 15.36
C LEU A 123 22.61 18.16 14.96
N LYS A 124 23.33 18.35 13.86
CA LYS A 124 23.71 19.67 13.33
C LYS A 124 23.61 19.72 11.81
N CYS A 125 23.57 20.93 11.26
CA CYS A 125 23.67 21.20 9.83
C CYS A 125 24.80 22.21 9.57
N PHE A 126 26.04 21.80 9.84
CA PHE A 126 27.22 22.68 9.82
C PHE A 126 28.38 22.14 8.98
N ALA A 127 28.35 20.87 8.60
CA ALA A 127 29.43 20.26 7.84
C ALA A 127 29.49 20.87 6.43
N LYS A 128 30.70 21.23 5.97
CA LYS A 128 30.94 21.78 4.62
C LYS A 128 31.26 20.71 3.58
N ALA A 129 31.56 19.50 4.02
CA ALA A 129 31.87 18.34 3.19
C ALA A 129 31.12 17.12 3.74
N ILE A 130 30.78 16.20 2.86
CA ILE A 130 30.07 14.97 3.21
C ILE A 130 31.08 13.96 3.75
N THR A 131 30.87 13.52 4.98
CA THR A 131 31.49 12.32 5.55
C THR A 131 30.40 11.27 5.83
N ASP A 132 30.76 10.12 6.40
CA ASP A 132 29.76 9.14 6.82
C ASP A 132 28.74 9.71 7.82
N GLN A 133 29.07 10.76 8.58
CA GLN A 133 28.17 11.37 9.57
C GLN A 133 27.00 12.15 8.92
N GLU A 134 27.17 12.58 7.67
CA GLU A 134 26.18 13.34 6.89
C GLU A 134 25.39 12.46 5.91
N LEU A 135 25.70 11.16 5.86
CA LEU A 135 25.06 10.19 4.98
C LEU A 135 23.96 9.42 5.72
N TRP A 136 22.76 9.46 5.13
CA TRP A 136 21.55 8.86 5.68
C TRP A 136 21.03 7.75 4.75
N THR A 137 20.71 6.59 5.32
CA THR A 137 19.90 5.59 4.62
C THR A 137 18.43 5.98 4.75
N VAL A 138 17.72 6.04 3.63
CA VAL A 138 16.29 6.40 3.61
C VAL A 138 15.44 5.13 3.50
N GLN A 139 14.59 4.93 4.49
CA GLN A 139 13.63 3.83 4.51
C GLN A 139 12.21 4.38 4.41
N LEU A 140 11.50 4.12 3.32
CA LEU A 140 10.08 4.41 3.15
C LEU A 140 9.25 3.82 4.31
N SER A 141 8.35 4.64 4.84
CA SER A 141 7.37 4.32 5.88
C SER A 141 5.97 4.22 5.28
N ILE A 142 5.81 3.35 4.28
CA ILE A 142 4.55 3.07 3.60
C ILE A 142 4.20 1.59 3.77
N HIS A 143 2.96 1.22 3.47
CA HIS A 143 2.62 -0.20 3.31
C HIS A 143 3.45 -0.80 2.15
N PRO A 144 4.06 -1.99 2.29
CA PRO A 144 4.96 -2.52 1.26
C PRO A 144 4.23 -2.96 0.00
N GLN A 145 2.91 -3.22 0.08
CA GLN A 145 2.09 -3.59 -1.07
C GLN A 145 1.65 -2.35 -1.83
N VAL A 146 2.18 -2.19 -3.05
CA VAL A 146 2.02 -0.97 -3.85
C VAL A 146 1.71 -1.29 -5.31
N HIS A 147 1.20 -0.29 -6.01
CA HIS A 147 1.29 -0.18 -7.46
C HIS A 147 2.39 0.80 -7.85
N LEU A 148 3.14 0.46 -8.89
CA LEU A 148 4.24 1.28 -9.38
C LEU A 148 3.85 1.89 -10.73
N ARG A 149 3.79 3.21 -10.82
CA ARG A 149 3.39 3.94 -12.03
C ARG A 149 4.55 4.73 -12.60
N ASN A 150 4.87 4.55 -13.87
CA ASN A 150 5.89 5.36 -14.53
C ASN A 150 5.36 6.76 -14.87
N VAL A 151 6.15 7.78 -14.54
CA VAL A 151 5.78 9.19 -14.66
C VAL A 151 5.60 9.60 -16.12
N ASN A 152 6.51 9.22 -17.02
CA ASN A 152 6.43 9.61 -18.43
C ASN A 152 5.35 8.83 -19.19
N ARG A 153 5.37 7.49 -19.06
CA ARG A 153 4.46 6.59 -19.78
C ARG A 153 3.02 6.72 -19.29
N LYS A 154 2.80 7.14 -18.04
CA LYS A 154 1.48 7.17 -17.40
C LYS A 154 0.83 5.79 -17.46
N ARG A 155 1.62 4.76 -17.13
CA ARG A 155 1.26 3.34 -17.12
C ARG A 155 1.82 2.69 -15.86
N TYR A 156 1.18 1.61 -15.45
CA TYR A 156 1.49 0.83 -14.28
C TYR A 156 2.35 -0.38 -14.64
N ALA A 157 3.22 -0.75 -13.71
CA ALA A 157 3.99 -1.98 -13.77
C ALA A 157 3.07 -3.18 -13.49
N HIS A 158 3.21 -4.23 -14.27
CA HIS A 158 2.52 -5.51 -14.06
C HIS A 158 3.32 -6.67 -14.66
N VAL A 159 3.08 -7.87 -14.16
CA VAL A 159 3.69 -9.09 -14.69
C VAL A 159 2.99 -9.52 -15.97
N CYS A 160 3.72 -9.56 -17.08
CA CYS A 160 3.25 -9.97 -18.39
C CYS A 160 4.36 -10.68 -19.15
N ASP A 161 4.06 -11.85 -19.73
CA ASP A 161 5.01 -12.71 -20.45
C ASP A 161 6.32 -12.96 -19.67
N ASP A 162 6.16 -13.29 -18.39
CA ASP A 162 7.26 -13.58 -17.45
C ASP A 162 8.22 -12.40 -17.17
N GLN A 163 7.79 -11.19 -17.48
CA GLN A 163 8.54 -9.96 -17.26
C GLN A 163 7.69 -8.92 -16.55
N LEU A 164 8.34 -7.98 -15.87
CA LEU A 164 7.66 -6.80 -15.38
C LEU A 164 7.62 -5.74 -16.50
N GLN A 165 6.43 -5.41 -16.98
CA GLN A 165 6.22 -4.44 -18.08
C GLN A 165 5.48 -3.21 -17.56
N VAL A 166 5.74 -2.03 -18.15
CA VAL A 166 5.04 -0.77 -17.78
C VAL A 166 4.07 -0.34 -18.87
N THR A 167 3.07 -1.18 -19.10
CA THR A 167 2.09 -1.03 -20.18
C THR A 167 0.66 -0.86 -19.69
N GLU A 168 0.40 -1.15 -18.42
CA GLU A 168 -0.94 -1.26 -17.88
C GLU A 168 -1.58 0.11 -17.63
N THR A 169 -2.84 0.31 -18.00
CA THR A 169 -3.48 1.64 -17.90
C THR A 169 -4.04 1.91 -16.51
N ILE A 170 -4.56 0.87 -15.87
CA ILE A 170 -5.03 0.87 -14.49
C ILE A 170 -4.50 -0.40 -13.82
N PRO A 171 -4.04 -0.35 -12.56
CA PRO A 171 -3.40 -1.51 -11.95
C PRO A 171 -4.44 -2.59 -11.60
N TRP A 172 -4.71 -3.51 -12.53
CA TRP A 172 -5.79 -4.49 -12.43
C TRP A 172 -5.28 -5.91 -12.13
N GLY A 173 -6.04 -6.64 -11.32
CA GLY A 173 -5.72 -7.98 -10.89
C GLY A 173 -4.52 -8.06 -9.93
N ASP A 174 -4.10 -9.29 -9.65
CA ASP A 174 -2.94 -9.62 -8.85
C ASP A 174 -1.61 -9.30 -9.55
N LYS A 175 -1.55 -9.39 -10.89
CA LYS A 175 -0.35 -9.12 -11.69
C LYS A 175 0.21 -7.72 -11.54
N ALA A 176 -0.61 -6.74 -11.14
CA ALA A 176 -0.19 -5.36 -10.88
C ALA A 176 0.29 -5.12 -9.44
N LEU A 177 0.12 -6.09 -8.53
CA LEU A 177 0.53 -6.01 -7.14
C LEU A 177 2.05 -6.23 -7.01
N LEU A 178 2.74 -5.25 -6.43
CA LEU A 178 4.17 -5.33 -6.12
C LEU A 178 4.41 -5.16 -4.63
N PHE A 179 5.51 -5.74 -4.17
CA PHE A 179 6.04 -5.61 -2.81
C PHE A 179 7.37 -4.86 -2.88
N LEU A 180 7.53 -3.85 -2.03
CA LEU A 180 8.80 -3.15 -1.82
C LEU A 180 9.54 -3.72 -0.61
N ASP A 181 10.41 -4.70 -0.85
CA ASP A 181 11.22 -5.34 0.18
C ASP A 181 12.44 -4.47 0.53
N PHE A 182 12.48 -3.92 1.75
CA PHE A 182 13.65 -3.18 2.24
C PHE A 182 14.69 -4.13 2.85
N VAL A 183 15.84 -4.25 2.19
CA VAL A 183 16.91 -5.19 2.54
C VAL A 183 18.27 -4.49 2.44
N ASP A 184 19.04 -4.51 3.53
CA ASP A 184 20.39 -3.94 3.62
C ASP A 184 20.49 -2.47 3.15
N GLY A 185 19.50 -1.64 3.47
CA GLY A 185 19.47 -0.24 3.04
C GLY A 185 19.07 -0.01 1.58
N ARG A 186 18.63 -1.07 0.88
CA ARG A 186 18.16 -1.05 -0.51
C ARG A 186 16.76 -1.63 -0.61
N TYR A 187 16.18 -1.56 -1.80
CA TYR A 187 14.86 -2.10 -2.12
C TYR A 187 14.93 -3.18 -3.18
N ALA A 188 14.15 -4.25 -3.01
CA ALA A 188 13.86 -5.19 -4.07
C ALA A 188 12.39 -5.08 -4.48
N LEU A 189 12.12 -5.18 -5.78
CA LEU A 189 10.76 -5.19 -6.32
C LEU A 189 10.32 -6.64 -6.47
N LYS A 190 9.38 -7.05 -5.64
CA LYS A 190 8.87 -8.43 -5.61
C LYS A 190 7.45 -8.49 -6.17
N THR A 191 7.18 -9.50 -6.98
CA THR A 191 5.90 -9.72 -7.66
C THR A 191 4.96 -10.60 -6.82
N PHE A 192 3.68 -10.65 -7.22
CA PHE A 192 2.63 -11.45 -6.59
C PHE A 192 2.90 -12.97 -6.53
N ASP A 193 3.87 -13.46 -7.31
CA ASP A 193 4.28 -14.86 -7.41
C ASP A 193 5.66 -15.12 -6.78
N ASN A 194 6.07 -14.26 -5.82
CA ASN A 194 7.31 -14.38 -5.03
C ASN A 194 8.64 -14.20 -5.79
N ARG A 195 8.65 -13.63 -6.99
CA ARG A 195 9.88 -13.38 -7.74
C ARG A 195 10.33 -11.92 -7.62
N TYR A 196 11.63 -11.70 -7.75
CA TYR A 196 12.26 -10.38 -7.69
C TYR A 196 12.71 -9.94 -9.07
N LEU A 197 12.48 -8.67 -9.39
CA LEU A 197 13.01 -8.04 -10.60
C LEU A 197 14.53 -7.91 -10.51
N GLN A 198 15.22 -8.43 -11.52
CA GLN A 198 16.66 -8.30 -11.71
C GLN A 198 17.00 -7.09 -12.58
N THR A 199 18.23 -6.59 -12.50
CA THR A 199 18.73 -5.49 -13.35
C THR A 199 18.58 -5.75 -14.85
N SER A 200 18.64 -7.02 -15.27
CA SER A 200 18.47 -7.45 -16.66
C SER A 200 17.03 -7.30 -17.18
N GLY A 201 16.06 -7.24 -16.27
CA GLY A 201 14.62 -7.30 -16.53
C GLY A 201 13.99 -8.68 -16.36
N GLU A 202 14.78 -9.69 -16.00
CA GLU A 202 14.29 -11.02 -15.68
C GLU A 202 13.70 -11.06 -14.25
N LEU A 203 12.77 -11.98 -14.03
CA LEU A 203 12.21 -12.29 -12.71
C LEU A 203 12.87 -13.55 -12.14
N SER A 204 13.29 -13.51 -10.87
CA SER A 204 13.94 -14.66 -10.21
C SER A 204 13.44 -14.85 -8.78
N GLU A 205 13.29 -16.10 -8.34
CA GLU A 205 12.92 -16.43 -6.96
C GLU A 205 14.01 -16.07 -5.94
N GLN A 206 15.26 -15.94 -6.38
CA GLN A 206 16.39 -15.64 -5.51
C GLN A 206 16.64 -14.15 -5.40
N LEU A 207 16.66 -13.64 -4.16
CA LEU A 207 17.13 -12.30 -3.88
C LEU A 207 18.66 -12.25 -3.97
N SER A 208 19.16 -11.62 -5.03
CA SER A 208 20.58 -11.37 -5.29
C SER A 208 20.89 -9.86 -5.28
N ASP A 209 22.17 -9.48 -5.35
CA ASP A 209 22.56 -8.07 -5.45
C ASP A 209 21.99 -7.38 -6.70
N THR A 210 21.81 -8.14 -7.79
CA THR A 210 21.20 -7.67 -9.03
C THR A 210 19.68 -7.45 -8.94
N ALA A 211 19.04 -7.82 -7.83
CA ALA A 211 17.64 -7.48 -7.54
C ALA A 211 17.49 -6.35 -6.52
N LYS A 212 18.61 -5.75 -6.06
CA LYS A 212 18.61 -4.66 -5.08
C LYS A 212 18.83 -3.32 -5.77
N PHE A 213 17.97 -2.37 -5.46
CA PHE A 213 17.97 -1.02 -6.00
C PHE A 213 18.03 0.01 -4.87
N THR A 214 18.87 1.01 -5.05
CA THR A 214 18.86 2.21 -4.21
C THR A 214 17.80 3.18 -4.72
N LEU A 215 17.22 3.99 -3.84
CA LEU A 215 16.25 5.00 -4.22
C LEU A 215 16.93 6.36 -4.39
N GLU A 216 16.48 7.11 -5.39
CA GLU A 216 16.77 8.53 -5.53
C GLU A 216 15.45 9.28 -5.73
N ILE A 217 15.27 10.40 -5.03
CA ILE A 217 14.11 11.28 -5.15
C ILE A 217 14.41 12.45 -6.11
N ARG A 218 13.49 12.75 -7.02
CA ARG A 218 13.53 13.96 -7.86
C ARG A 218 12.31 14.80 -7.58
N SER A 219 12.50 16.10 -7.38
CA SER A 219 11.45 17.11 -7.13
C SER A 219 11.31 18.08 -8.31
N GLY A 220 10.40 19.05 -8.20
CA GLY A 220 10.10 20.03 -9.24
C GLY A 220 8.97 19.58 -10.17
N GLN A 221 8.96 20.11 -11.40
CA GLN A 221 7.87 19.90 -12.37
C GLN A 221 7.61 18.43 -12.74
N SER A 222 8.57 17.54 -12.51
CA SER A 222 8.42 16.10 -12.73
C SER A 222 9.05 15.37 -11.57
N GLY A 223 8.28 15.24 -10.48
CA GLY A 223 8.69 14.55 -9.28
C GLY A 223 8.44 13.03 -9.33
N GLY A 224 9.26 12.28 -8.62
CA GLY A 224 9.10 10.83 -8.46
C GLY A 224 10.32 10.18 -7.79
N LEU A 225 10.28 8.86 -7.72
CA LEU A 225 11.38 8.02 -7.26
C LEU A 225 12.04 7.32 -8.45
N ALA A 226 13.37 7.28 -8.46
CA ALA A 226 14.15 6.49 -9.38
C ALA A 226 14.80 5.32 -8.63
N PHE A 227 14.85 4.16 -9.27
CA PHE A 227 15.44 2.94 -8.73
C PHE A 227 16.79 2.71 -9.43
N ARG A 228 17.88 2.82 -8.69
CA ARG A 228 19.24 2.69 -9.23
C ARG A 228 19.86 1.37 -8.83
N ASP A 229 20.32 0.62 -9.81
CA ASP A 229 20.90 -0.70 -9.64
C ASP A 229 22.38 -0.70 -9.22
N CYS A 230 22.94 -1.90 -9.01
CA CYS A 230 24.33 -2.10 -8.62
C CYS A 230 25.37 -1.68 -9.69
N ASN A 231 24.95 -1.53 -10.95
CA ASN A 231 25.79 -1.04 -12.06
C ASN A 231 25.70 0.49 -12.21
N GLY A 232 24.92 1.16 -11.36
CA GLY A 232 24.66 2.59 -11.43
C GLY A 232 23.70 3.00 -12.56
N CYS A 233 22.94 2.06 -13.10
CA CYS A 233 21.88 2.30 -14.07
C CYS A 233 20.52 2.41 -13.37
N TYR A 234 19.59 3.14 -13.96
CA TYR A 234 18.24 3.32 -13.44
C TYR A 234 17.24 2.42 -14.17
N LEU A 235 16.25 1.92 -13.42
CA LEU A 235 15.11 1.21 -13.97
C LEU A 235 14.31 2.13 -14.90
N THR A 236 13.92 1.60 -16.05
CA THR A 236 13.10 2.28 -17.06
C THR A 236 12.33 1.25 -17.90
N GLY A 237 11.30 1.67 -18.63
CA GLY A 237 10.53 0.81 -19.53
C GLY A 237 11.14 0.75 -20.93
N VAL A 238 11.72 -0.39 -21.31
CA VAL A 238 12.51 -0.56 -22.54
C VAL A 238 11.75 -1.26 -23.65
N GLY A 239 11.89 -0.77 -24.88
CA GLY A 239 11.34 -1.40 -26.08
C GLY A 239 9.82 -1.19 -26.24
N ALA A 240 9.23 -1.92 -27.19
CA ALA A 240 7.81 -1.85 -27.51
C ALA A 240 6.92 -2.38 -26.38
N THR A 241 7.40 -3.38 -25.65
CA THR A 241 6.74 -3.99 -24.49
C THR A 241 6.99 -3.23 -23.18
N ALA A 242 7.81 -2.19 -23.20
CA ALA A 242 8.18 -1.41 -22.01
C ALA A 242 8.67 -2.27 -20.84
N THR A 243 9.44 -3.34 -21.12
CA THR A 243 10.05 -4.22 -20.11
C THR A 243 10.91 -3.40 -19.15
N MET A 244 10.65 -3.52 -17.84
CA MET A 244 11.39 -2.83 -16.79
C MET A 244 12.78 -3.43 -16.62
N LYS A 245 13.82 -2.63 -16.79
CA LYS A 245 15.20 -3.04 -16.52
C LYS A 245 16.14 -1.85 -16.33
N GLY A 246 17.32 -2.11 -15.76
CA GLY A 246 18.38 -1.13 -15.64
C GLY A 246 18.96 -0.79 -17.01
N ARG A 247 18.98 0.50 -17.37
CA ARG A 247 19.51 0.92 -18.69
C ARG A 247 20.28 2.23 -18.68
N ASN A 248 19.67 3.29 -18.16
CA ASN A 248 20.19 4.65 -18.31
C ASN A 248 21.04 5.03 -17.09
N LYS A 249 22.10 5.83 -17.27
CA LYS A 249 22.98 6.31 -16.17
C LYS A 249 22.55 7.65 -15.56
N THR A 250 21.48 8.23 -16.07
CA THR A 250 20.95 9.54 -15.69
C THR A 250 19.45 9.42 -15.55
N VAL A 251 18.86 10.18 -14.62
CA VAL A 251 17.43 10.16 -14.35
C VAL A 251 16.73 11.19 -15.24
N GLY A 252 15.93 10.72 -16.19
CA GLY A 252 14.91 11.51 -16.89
C GLY A 252 13.50 11.11 -16.43
N LYS A 253 12.47 11.62 -17.11
CA LYS A 253 11.07 11.28 -16.78
C LYS A 253 10.76 9.79 -16.97
N ASP A 254 11.49 9.11 -17.86
CA ASP A 254 11.33 7.68 -18.11
C ASP A 254 11.83 6.80 -16.96
N GLU A 255 12.73 7.32 -16.13
CA GLU A 255 13.30 6.62 -14.96
C GLU A 255 12.55 6.94 -13.66
N LEU A 256 11.54 7.81 -13.72
CA LEU A 256 10.77 8.22 -12.56
C LEU A 256 9.48 7.43 -12.42
N PHE A 257 9.20 7.03 -11.18
CA PHE A 257 8.02 6.29 -10.80
C PHE A 257 7.33 6.93 -9.59
N THR A 258 6.02 6.75 -9.50
CA THR A 258 5.23 7.01 -8.29
C THR A 258 4.75 5.69 -7.73
N LEU A 259 4.77 5.58 -6.39
CA LEU A 259 4.16 4.49 -5.65
C LEU A 259 2.73 4.91 -5.29
N GLU A 260 1.78 4.01 -5.51
CA GLU A 260 0.37 4.22 -5.18
C GLU A 260 -0.10 3.06 -4.30
N ASP A 261 -0.99 3.37 -3.36
CA ASP A 261 -1.63 2.35 -2.52
C ASP A 261 -2.44 1.37 -3.38
N THR A 262 -2.67 0.17 -2.87
CA THR A 262 -3.42 -0.86 -3.59
C THR A 262 -4.85 -0.97 -3.04
N HIS A 263 -5.84 -0.67 -3.87
CA HIS A 263 -7.24 -0.85 -3.49
C HIS A 263 -7.62 -2.33 -3.46
N PRO A 264 -8.61 -2.74 -2.66
CA PRO A 264 -9.15 -4.08 -2.73
C PRO A 264 -9.89 -4.26 -4.05
N GLN A 265 -9.55 -5.32 -4.77
CA GLN A 265 -10.28 -5.77 -5.94
C GLN A 265 -10.98 -7.07 -5.60
N VAL A 266 -12.26 -7.17 -5.92
CA VAL A 266 -13.13 -8.23 -5.46
C VAL A 266 -13.95 -8.82 -6.59
N VAL A 267 -14.37 -10.06 -6.39
CA VAL A 267 -15.44 -10.73 -7.13
C VAL A 267 -16.64 -10.83 -6.22
N LEU A 268 -17.82 -10.47 -6.74
CA LEU A 268 -19.08 -10.59 -6.00
C LEU A 268 -19.89 -11.77 -6.54
N PHE A 269 -20.39 -12.59 -5.63
CA PHE A 269 -21.31 -13.70 -5.93
C PHE A 269 -22.69 -13.33 -5.40
N ALA A 270 -23.70 -13.36 -6.27
CA ALA A 270 -25.08 -13.12 -5.86
C ALA A 270 -25.70 -14.38 -5.22
N TYR A 271 -26.91 -14.25 -4.67
CA TYR A 271 -27.63 -15.34 -4.00
C TYR A 271 -27.83 -16.59 -4.87
N ASN A 272 -27.84 -16.43 -6.20
CA ASN A 272 -27.97 -17.53 -7.16
C ASN A 272 -26.64 -18.28 -7.41
N GLY A 273 -25.58 -17.95 -6.68
CA GLY A 273 -24.24 -18.51 -6.82
C GLY A 273 -23.47 -18.02 -8.03
N LYS A 274 -24.06 -17.13 -8.85
CA LYS A 274 -23.42 -16.59 -10.06
C LYS A 274 -22.57 -15.39 -9.73
N LYS A 275 -21.47 -15.24 -10.48
CA LYS A 275 -20.60 -14.06 -10.38
C LYS A 275 -21.21 -12.86 -11.08
N VAL A 276 -21.06 -11.71 -10.43
CA VAL A 276 -21.36 -10.40 -11.02
C VAL A 276 -20.32 -10.07 -12.09
N SER A 277 -20.77 -9.53 -13.22
CA SER A 277 -19.95 -9.31 -14.41
C SER A 277 -20.42 -8.12 -15.24
N VAL A 278 -19.50 -7.55 -16.02
CA VAL A 278 -19.74 -6.58 -17.10
C VAL A 278 -19.46 -7.14 -18.50
N LYS A 279 -19.47 -8.47 -18.67
CA LYS A 279 -19.22 -9.15 -19.94
C LYS A 279 -20.34 -8.97 -20.97
N GLN A 280 -21.57 -8.76 -20.53
CA GLN A 280 -22.76 -8.71 -21.40
C GLN A 280 -23.12 -7.30 -21.91
N GLY A 281 -22.28 -6.30 -21.66
CA GLY A 281 -22.50 -4.93 -22.08
C GLY A 281 -22.47 -3.96 -20.90
N VAL A 282 -23.35 -2.96 -20.94
CA VAL A 282 -23.37 -1.88 -19.94
C VAL A 282 -24.05 -2.29 -18.63
N ASP A 283 -24.98 -3.23 -18.67
CA ASP A 283 -25.69 -3.71 -17.48
C ASP A 283 -24.78 -4.62 -16.65
N VAL A 284 -24.67 -4.31 -15.35
CA VAL A 284 -23.98 -5.18 -14.39
C VAL A 284 -24.89 -6.37 -14.10
N SER A 285 -24.42 -7.60 -14.29
CA SER A 285 -25.27 -8.80 -14.21
C SER A 285 -24.59 -9.97 -13.49
N ALA A 286 -25.34 -10.66 -12.62
CA ALA A 286 -24.93 -11.88 -11.93
C ALA A 286 -25.37 -13.14 -12.68
N ASN A 287 -24.55 -13.57 -13.65
CA ASN A 287 -24.88 -14.71 -14.52
C ASN A 287 -23.67 -15.51 -15.04
N GLN A 288 -22.46 -15.24 -14.53
CA GLN A 288 -21.26 -15.95 -14.97
C GLN A 288 -20.96 -17.15 -14.06
N ASP A 289 -20.71 -18.31 -14.68
CA ASP A 289 -20.29 -19.57 -14.05
C ASP A 289 -18.89 -20.02 -14.43
N GLU A 290 -18.31 -19.40 -15.46
CA GLU A 290 -16.98 -19.74 -15.99
C GLU A 290 -15.87 -19.40 -14.99
N GLU A 291 -14.61 -19.61 -15.31
CA GLU A 291 -13.50 -19.07 -14.51
C GLU A 291 -13.56 -17.53 -14.46
N GLU A 292 -12.98 -16.94 -13.42
CA GLU A 292 -12.99 -15.48 -13.24
C GLU A 292 -12.03 -14.81 -14.21
N GLY A 293 -12.56 -13.89 -15.02
CA GLY A 293 -11.77 -12.98 -15.82
C GLY A 293 -11.79 -11.56 -15.24
N GLU A 294 -11.12 -10.65 -15.94
CA GLU A 294 -11.01 -9.24 -15.54
C GLU A 294 -12.37 -8.51 -15.46
N ARG A 295 -13.39 -9.01 -16.16
CA ARG A 295 -14.75 -8.44 -16.19
C ARG A 295 -15.64 -8.86 -15.02
N GLU A 296 -15.19 -9.79 -14.20
CA GLU A 296 -15.83 -10.20 -12.94
C GLU A 296 -15.15 -9.58 -11.71
N ILE A 297 -14.00 -8.93 -11.91
CA ILE A 297 -13.27 -8.21 -10.88
C ILE A 297 -13.80 -6.77 -10.82
N PHE A 298 -13.93 -6.23 -9.61
CA PHE A 298 -14.30 -4.85 -9.37
C PHE A 298 -13.38 -4.25 -8.30
N GLN A 299 -12.82 -3.07 -8.58
CA GLN A 299 -12.03 -2.34 -7.60
C GLN A 299 -12.96 -1.54 -6.69
N MET A 300 -12.88 -1.79 -5.39
CA MET A 300 -13.64 -1.08 -4.37
C MET A 300 -12.83 0.16 -3.93
N GLU A 301 -13.36 1.34 -4.21
CA GLU A 301 -12.74 2.63 -3.86
C GLU A 301 -13.57 3.30 -2.75
N TYR A 302 -13.00 3.46 -1.56
CA TYR A 302 -13.65 4.13 -0.44
C TYR A 302 -13.51 5.65 -0.58
N GLU A 303 -14.62 6.38 -0.46
CA GLU A 303 -14.65 7.84 -0.48
C GLU A 303 -14.78 8.40 0.95
N PRO A 304 -13.70 8.97 1.54
CA PRO A 304 -13.68 9.34 2.95
C PRO A 304 -14.67 10.42 3.39
N HIS A 305 -15.12 11.32 2.52
CA HIS A 305 -16.06 12.39 2.90
C HIS A 305 -17.49 11.88 3.00
N SER A 306 -17.90 10.97 2.11
CA SER A 306 -19.24 10.39 2.13
C SER A 306 -19.33 9.08 2.90
N HIS A 307 -18.18 8.49 3.27
CA HIS A 307 -18.08 7.16 3.88
C HIS A 307 -18.74 6.04 3.03
N LYS A 308 -18.63 6.16 1.71
CA LYS A 308 -19.27 5.26 0.72
C LYS A 308 -18.24 4.63 -0.19
N TRP A 309 -18.68 3.62 -0.94
CA TRP A 309 -17.85 2.87 -1.87
C TRP A 309 -18.26 3.11 -3.31
N ALA A 310 -17.28 3.19 -4.19
CA ALA A 310 -17.48 3.06 -5.62
C ALA A 310 -16.91 1.72 -6.09
N PHE A 311 -17.57 1.10 -7.07
CA PHE A 311 -17.10 -0.12 -7.73
C PHE A 311 -16.62 0.23 -9.13
N ARG A 312 -15.30 0.27 -9.33
CA ARG A 312 -14.69 0.50 -10.64
C ARG A 312 -14.55 -0.81 -11.40
N THR A 313 -14.52 -0.74 -12.72
CA THR A 313 -14.37 -1.85 -13.65
C THR A 313 -13.07 -1.77 -14.44
N VAL A 314 -12.69 -2.88 -15.11
CA VAL A 314 -11.50 -2.95 -15.97
C VAL A 314 -11.51 -1.92 -17.11
N ASP A 315 -12.71 -1.55 -17.59
CA ASP A 315 -12.90 -0.55 -18.65
C ASP A 315 -12.78 0.90 -18.10
N ASN A 316 -12.30 1.07 -16.87
CA ASN A 316 -12.18 2.34 -16.16
C ASN A 316 -13.52 3.10 -16.09
N LYS A 317 -14.60 2.35 -15.78
CA LYS A 317 -15.93 2.87 -15.48
C LYS A 317 -16.32 2.51 -14.06
N TYR A 318 -17.33 3.18 -13.54
CA TYR A 318 -17.92 2.88 -12.25
C TYR A 318 -19.31 2.30 -12.42
N TRP A 319 -19.70 1.42 -11.50
CA TRP A 319 -21.11 1.12 -11.27
C TRP A 319 -21.87 2.41 -11.01
N SER A 320 -23.06 2.52 -11.57
CA SER A 320 -23.91 3.70 -11.53
C SER A 320 -25.36 3.24 -11.40
N LEU A 321 -26.10 3.87 -10.48
CA LEU A 321 -27.55 3.74 -10.41
C LEU A 321 -28.19 4.57 -11.52
N GLU A 322 -28.98 3.92 -12.37
CA GLU A 322 -29.67 4.55 -13.48
C GLU A 322 -31.15 4.83 -13.16
N PRO A 323 -31.83 5.76 -13.89
CA PRO A 323 -33.15 6.27 -13.52
C PRO A 323 -34.27 5.23 -13.30
N LEU A 324 -34.15 4.05 -13.91
CA LEU A 324 -35.11 2.93 -13.75
C LEU A 324 -34.68 1.92 -12.68
N GLY A 325 -33.73 2.27 -11.82
CA GLY A 325 -33.20 1.42 -10.75
C GLY A 325 -32.14 0.42 -11.20
N GLY A 326 -31.80 0.35 -12.48
CA GLY A 326 -30.76 -0.56 -12.99
C GLY A 326 -29.37 -0.15 -12.54
N ILE A 327 -28.48 -1.13 -12.32
CA ILE A 327 -27.06 -0.87 -12.04
C ILE A 327 -26.25 -1.10 -13.31
N GLN A 328 -25.56 -0.06 -13.78
CA GLN A 328 -24.80 -0.09 -15.03
C GLN A 328 -23.34 0.34 -14.83
N ALA A 329 -22.43 -0.18 -15.65
CA ALA A 329 -21.02 0.15 -15.65
C ALA A 329 -20.70 1.34 -16.59
N VAL A 330 -21.42 2.46 -16.42
CA VAL A 330 -21.31 3.65 -17.29
C VAL A 330 -20.76 4.89 -16.58
N GLY A 331 -20.61 4.82 -15.25
CA GLY A 331 -20.11 5.91 -14.43
C GLY A 331 -18.72 6.37 -14.88
N LYS A 332 -18.53 7.69 -15.04
CA LYS A 332 -17.27 8.28 -15.52
C LYS A 332 -16.40 8.88 -14.41
N GLY A 333 -16.89 8.82 -13.18
CA GLY A 333 -16.22 9.36 -11.99
C GLY A 333 -17.13 9.27 -10.79
N VAL A 334 -16.60 9.62 -9.63
CA VAL A 334 -17.30 9.55 -8.35
C VAL A 334 -18.37 10.64 -8.24
N CYS A 335 -19.62 10.23 -8.05
CA CYS A 335 -20.77 11.05 -7.68
C CYS A 335 -21.81 10.20 -6.94
N ASP A 336 -22.92 10.80 -6.50
CA ASP A 336 -23.97 10.10 -5.76
C ASP A 336 -24.48 8.84 -6.49
N ALA A 337 -24.63 8.90 -7.81
CA ALA A 337 -25.08 7.76 -8.63
C ALA A 337 -24.10 6.58 -8.59
N THR A 338 -22.81 6.83 -8.40
CA THR A 338 -21.75 5.80 -8.41
C THR A 338 -21.28 5.39 -7.01
N LEU A 339 -21.92 5.92 -5.97
CA LEU A 339 -21.57 5.67 -4.58
C LEU A 339 -22.62 4.81 -3.91
N PHE A 340 -22.15 3.80 -3.18
CA PHE A 340 -22.96 2.79 -2.53
C PHE A 340 -22.55 2.64 -1.06
N ASP A 341 -23.53 2.42 -0.18
CA ASP A 341 -23.25 1.90 1.15
C ASP A 341 -22.99 0.39 1.02
N VAL A 342 -21.94 -0.10 1.70
CA VAL A 342 -21.59 -1.53 1.73
C VAL A 342 -21.67 -1.99 3.18
N GLU A 343 -22.67 -2.82 3.47
CA GLU A 343 -23.04 -3.22 4.81
C GLU A 343 -22.70 -4.71 5.01
N TRP A 344 -21.65 -5.00 5.77
CA TRP A 344 -21.31 -6.38 6.17
C TRP A 344 -22.45 -7.01 6.96
N GLN A 345 -22.83 -8.23 6.60
CA GLN A 345 -23.90 -8.97 7.24
C GLN A 345 -23.39 -9.79 8.43
N ASP A 346 -24.31 -10.29 9.26
CA ASP A 346 -23.98 -11.04 10.49
C ASP A 346 -23.17 -12.32 10.25
N ASP A 347 -23.26 -12.90 9.04
CA ASP A 347 -22.44 -14.06 8.65
C ASP A 347 -20.95 -13.71 8.47
N GLY A 348 -20.64 -12.41 8.37
CA GLY A 348 -19.33 -11.84 8.15
C GLY A 348 -18.68 -12.10 6.79
N SER A 349 -19.36 -12.80 5.88
CA SER A 349 -18.85 -13.21 4.56
C SER A 349 -19.60 -12.54 3.41
N SER A 350 -20.81 -12.06 3.67
CA SER A 350 -21.63 -11.35 2.70
C SER A 350 -21.83 -9.88 3.06
N VAL A 351 -22.18 -9.09 2.03
CA VAL A 351 -22.58 -7.71 2.16
C VAL A 351 -23.96 -7.48 1.56
N ALA A 352 -24.67 -6.49 2.08
CA ALA A 352 -25.74 -5.83 1.36
C ALA A 352 -25.21 -4.52 0.77
N ILE A 353 -25.61 -4.20 -0.44
CA ILE A 353 -25.18 -2.99 -1.16
C ILE A 353 -26.40 -2.09 -1.32
N ARG A 354 -26.32 -0.85 -0.82
CA ARG A 354 -27.42 0.11 -0.91
C ARG A 354 -27.03 1.29 -1.79
N ALA A 355 -27.87 1.60 -2.77
CA ALA A 355 -27.65 2.72 -3.68
C ALA A 355 -28.18 4.03 -3.10
N HIS A 356 -27.87 5.16 -3.74
CA HIS A 356 -28.26 6.49 -3.24
C HIS A 356 -29.77 6.76 -3.23
N ASN A 357 -30.58 5.96 -3.94
CA ASN A 357 -32.04 5.96 -3.83
C ASN A 357 -32.56 5.27 -2.55
N SER A 358 -31.65 4.90 -1.63
CA SER A 358 -31.93 4.19 -0.39
C SER A 358 -32.45 2.76 -0.57
N SER A 359 -32.40 2.21 -1.79
CA SER A 359 -32.77 0.82 -2.06
C SER A 359 -31.56 -0.10 -2.10
N TYR A 360 -31.74 -1.32 -1.62
CA TYR A 360 -30.78 -2.40 -1.71
C TYR A 360 -30.74 -2.99 -3.12
N VAL A 361 -29.52 -3.33 -3.54
CA VAL A 361 -29.21 -3.97 -4.82
C VAL A 361 -29.52 -5.47 -4.70
N TYR A 362 -30.14 -6.03 -5.75
CA TYR A 362 -30.36 -7.46 -5.93
C TYR A 362 -30.25 -7.81 -7.42
N ASN A 363 -30.11 -9.09 -7.75
CA ASN A 363 -30.20 -9.54 -9.14
C ASN A 363 -31.62 -10.00 -9.51
N LYS A 364 -32.10 -9.55 -10.67
CA LYS A 364 -33.33 -10.08 -11.27
C LYS A 364 -33.15 -11.55 -11.70
N PRO A 365 -34.24 -12.27 -12.01
CA PRO A 365 -34.16 -13.61 -12.63
C PRO A 365 -33.32 -13.64 -13.91
N THR A 366 -33.22 -12.51 -14.62
CA THR A 366 -32.37 -12.34 -15.81
C THR A 366 -30.88 -12.20 -15.48
N GLY A 367 -30.52 -12.08 -14.19
CA GLY A 367 -29.16 -11.81 -13.70
C GLY A 367 -28.84 -10.32 -13.53
N SER A 368 -29.50 -9.42 -14.27
CA SER A 368 -29.21 -7.98 -14.20
C SER A 368 -29.44 -7.41 -12.80
N LEU A 369 -28.51 -6.59 -12.32
CA LEU A 369 -28.59 -5.94 -11.03
C LEU A 369 -29.54 -4.74 -11.04
N MET A 370 -30.25 -4.56 -9.94
CA MET A 370 -31.23 -3.49 -9.74
C MET A 370 -31.28 -3.07 -8.28
N ALA A 371 -31.37 -1.77 -8.00
CA ALA A 371 -31.65 -1.22 -6.69
C ALA A 371 -33.14 -0.87 -6.58
N GLY A 372 -33.88 -1.73 -5.89
CA GLY A 372 -35.33 -1.55 -5.68
C GLY A 372 -35.89 -2.30 -4.48
N SER A 373 -35.03 -2.92 -3.67
CA SER A 373 -35.45 -3.63 -2.46
C SER A 373 -35.35 -2.70 -1.25
N GLU A 374 -36.34 -2.70 -0.37
CA GLU A 374 -36.37 -1.84 0.83
C GLU A 374 -35.69 -2.49 2.05
N SER A 375 -35.47 -3.81 2.01
CA SER A 375 -34.94 -4.59 3.13
C SER A 375 -33.99 -5.69 2.64
N VAL A 376 -32.99 -6.02 3.45
CA VAL A 376 -32.06 -7.11 3.14
C VAL A 376 -32.69 -8.47 3.42
N THR A 377 -32.89 -9.26 2.37
CA THR A 377 -33.18 -10.70 2.46
C THR A 377 -32.00 -11.50 1.90
N GLU A 378 -32.17 -12.80 1.65
CA GLU A 378 -31.15 -13.61 0.98
C GLU A 378 -30.79 -13.06 -0.42
N LYS A 379 -31.74 -12.44 -1.13
CA LYS A 379 -31.55 -11.95 -2.51
C LYS A 379 -30.65 -10.72 -2.64
N GLU A 380 -30.56 -9.93 -1.58
CA GLU A 380 -29.76 -8.71 -1.50
C GLU A 380 -28.34 -8.98 -0.95
N ARG A 381 -28.03 -10.23 -0.61
CA ARG A 381 -26.71 -10.62 -0.08
C ARG A 381 -25.76 -11.01 -1.20
N PHE A 382 -24.59 -10.38 -1.18
CA PHE A 382 -23.49 -10.69 -2.08
C PHE A 382 -22.30 -11.20 -1.28
N VAL A 383 -21.81 -12.39 -1.60
CA VAL A 383 -20.56 -12.91 -1.03
C VAL A 383 -19.39 -12.19 -1.70
N ILE A 384 -18.46 -11.66 -0.92
CA ILE A 384 -17.26 -10.96 -1.41
C ILE A 384 -16.05 -11.89 -1.36
N LYS A 385 -15.37 -12.02 -2.49
CA LYS A 385 -14.08 -12.70 -2.60
C LYS A 385 -12.99 -11.74 -3.05
N VAL A 386 -11.87 -11.65 -2.33
CA VAL A 386 -10.73 -10.83 -2.77
C VAL A 386 -10.03 -11.47 -3.98
N ALA A 387 -9.66 -10.65 -4.96
CA ALA A 387 -9.02 -11.06 -6.20
C ALA A 387 -7.54 -10.65 -6.28
N ASN A 388 -7.17 -9.46 -5.77
CA ASN A 388 -5.80 -8.93 -5.87
C ASN A 388 -5.01 -9.02 -4.56
N ARG A 389 -5.28 -10.04 -3.73
CA ARG A 389 -4.50 -10.35 -2.51
C ARG A 389 -4.23 -11.85 -2.38
N PRO A 390 -3.56 -12.51 -3.35
CA PRO A 390 -3.06 -13.87 -3.13
C PRO A 390 -2.02 -13.93 -2.00
N MET A 391 -1.34 -12.79 -1.78
CA MET A 391 -0.42 -12.52 -0.70
C MET A 391 -0.85 -11.23 -0.01
N LEU A 392 -0.82 -11.24 1.32
CA LEU A 392 -1.28 -10.17 2.19
C LEU A 392 -0.17 -9.83 3.19
N VAL A 393 -0.03 -8.55 3.48
CA VAL A 393 0.74 -8.03 4.60
C VAL A 393 -0.25 -7.31 5.50
N LEU A 394 -0.08 -7.48 6.82
CA LEU A 394 -0.92 -6.80 7.80
C LEU A 394 -0.05 -5.96 8.70
N LYS A 395 -0.47 -4.72 8.92
CA LYS A 395 0.20 -3.79 9.82
C LYS A 395 -0.79 -3.12 10.75
N SER A 396 -0.39 -2.98 12.01
CA SER A 396 -1.07 -2.20 13.03
C SER A 396 -0.23 -0.98 13.40
N ASP A 397 -0.73 -0.16 14.32
CA ASP A 397 0.03 0.93 14.94
C ASP A 397 1.28 0.46 15.69
N PHE A 398 1.35 -0.83 16.04
CA PHE A 398 2.46 -1.42 16.81
C PHE A 398 3.54 -2.05 15.94
N GLY A 399 3.25 -2.29 14.65
CA GLY A 399 4.14 -2.96 13.71
C GLY A 399 3.41 -3.94 12.81
N PHE A 400 4.18 -4.78 12.13
CA PHE A 400 3.67 -5.81 11.22
C PHE A 400 3.25 -7.07 11.98
N VAL A 401 2.32 -7.80 11.37
CA VAL A 401 1.97 -9.16 11.78
C VAL A 401 3.02 -10.14 11.25
N GLY A 402 3.47 -11.05 12.10
CA GLY A 402 4.39 -12.11 11.72
C GLY A 402 4.74 -13.04 12.88
N SER A 403 5.56 -14.04 12.60
CA SER A 403 5.98 -15.02 13.60
C SER A 403 6.81 -14.35 14.70
N LYS A 404 6.47 -14.59 15.96
CA LYS A 404 7.21 -14.07 17.13
C LYS A 404 8.68 -14.46 17.10
N SER A 405 8.92 -15.73 16.83
CA SER A 405 10.24 -16.35 16.66
C SER A 405 10.23 -17.13 15.35
N PRO A 406 10.65 -16.53 14.23
CA PRO A 406 10.69 -17.21 12.93
C PRO A 406 11.45 -18.54 13.03
N GLY A 407 10.86 -19.62 12.52
CA GLY A 407 11.45 -20.97 12.59
C GLY A 407 11.25 -21.72 13.91
N ALA A 408 10.60 -21.13 14.92
CA ALA A 408 10.27 -21.85 16.16
C ALA A 408 9.12 -22.85 15.96
N ALA A 409 9.13 -23.93 16.76
CA ALA A 409 8.10 -24.97 16.70
C ALA A 409 6.71 -24.48 17.11
N LYS A 410 6.60 -23.59 18.10
CA LYS A 410 5.34 -22.98 18.54
C LYS A 410 5.11 -21.65 17.82
N ALA A 411 5.07 -21.63 16.49
CA ALA A 411 5.07 -20.40 15.68
C ALA A 411 3.85 -19.47 15.95
N GLU A 412 3.83 -18.81 17.11
CA GLU A 412 2.87 -17.82 17.58
C GLU A 412 3.01 -16.56 16.74
N LEU A 413 1.89 -16.01 16.27
CA LEU A 413 1.87 -14.78 15.51
C LEU A 413 1.69 -13.58 16.46
N VAL A 414 2.41 -12.51 16.17
CA VAL A 414 2.38 -11.24 16.93
C VAL A 414 2.24 -10.07 15.97
N CYS A 415 1.78 -8.92 16.48
CA CYS A 415 1.46 -7.74 15.68
C CYS A 415 2.43 -6.54 15.82
N ASN A 416 3.61 -6.75 16.43
CA ASN A 416 4.58 -5.69 16.72
C ASN A 416 5.95 -5.92 16.06
N ARG A 417 5.98 -6.64 14.92
CA ARG A 417 7.22 -6.90 14.18
C ARG A 417 7.69 -5.64 13.47
N SER A 418 9.00 -5.46 13.37
CA SER A 418 9.61 -4.36 12.59
C SER A 418 9.70 -4.64 11.09
N PHE A 419 9.52 -5.91 10.69
CA PHE A 419 9.53 -6.36 9.31
C PHE A 419 8.25 -7.15 9.06
N TYR A 420 7.72 -7.06 7.85
CA TYR A 420 6.55 -7.85 7.48
C TYR A 420 6.93 -9.30 7.17
N GLU A 421 5.95 -10.17 7.36
CA GLU A 421 5.93 -11.50 6.78
C GLU A 421 4.75 -11.60 5.82
N ILE A 422 4.90 -12.43 4.80
CA ILE A 422 3.82 -12.70 3.85
C ILE A 422 2.81 -13.67 4.48
N ILE A 423 1.55 -13.32 4.30
CA ILE A 423 0.40 -14.17 4.59
C ILE A 423 -0.19 -14.60 3.26
N TYR A 424 -0.18 -15.90 2.96
CA TYR A 424 -0.83 -16.42 1.76
C TYR A 424 -2.32 -16.58 2.01
N VAL A 425 -3.13 -16.07 1.09
CA VAL A 425 -4.60 -16.08 1.19
C VAL A 425 -5.14 -17.16 0.27
N GLU A 426 -5.80 -18.15 0.84
CA GLU A 426 -6.46 -19.24 0.12
C GLU A 426 -7.98 -19.03 0.20
N PRO A 427 -8.61 -18.50 -0.86
CA PRO A 427 -10.04 -18.22 -0.85
C PRO A 427 -10.88 -19.49 -0.94
N ARG A 428 -12.08 -19.44 -0.38
CA ARG A 428 -13.10 -20.48 -0.48
C ARG A 428 -14.35 -19.92 -1.17
N ILE A 429 -15.18 -20.82 -1.69
CA ILE A 429 -16.40 -20.43 -2.45
C ILE A 429 -17.45 -19.75 -1.58
N ASP A 430 -17.40 -19.94 -0.25
CA ASP A 430 -18.32 -19.37 0.74
C ASP A 430 -17.89 -17.97 1.23
N GLY A 431 -16.90 -17.35 0.59
CA GLY A 431 -16.38 -16.03 0.99
C GLY A 431 -15.54 -16.05 2.27
N THR A 432 -15.12 -17.23 2.72
CA THR A 432 -14.16 -17.39 3.81
C THR A 432 -12.77 -17.74 3.28
N TYR A 433 -11.77 -17.69 4.14
CA TYR A 433 -10.37 -17.80 3.78
C TYR A 433 -9.63 -18.70 4.74
N PHE A 434 -8.67 -19.42 4.19
CA PHE A 434 -7.59 -19.98 4.96
C PHE A 434 -6.34 -19.12 4.76
N LEU A 435 -5.64 -18.83 5.84
CA LEU A 435 -4.44 -18.01 5.82
C LEU A 435 -3.24 -18.92 6.11
N LYS A 436 -2.13 -18.76 5.37
CA LYS A 436 -0.86 -19.47 5.66
C LYS A 436 0.22 -18.46 5.97
N ALA A 437 1.04 -18.74 6.97
CA ALA A 437 2.24 -17.97 7.23
C ALA A 437 3.35 -18.31 6.22
N ALA A 438 4.42 -17.52 6.23
CA ALA A 438 5.59 -17.68 5.36
C ALA A 438 6.25 -19.07 5.46
N ASN A 439 6.09 -19.77 6.59
CA ASN A 439 6.59 -21.14 6.80
C ASN A 439 5.72 -22.23 6.12
N GLY A 440 4.67 -21.84 5.38
CA GLY A 440 3.74 -22.72 4.68
C GLY A 440 2.68 -23.38 5.57
N LYS A 441 2.67 -23.09 6.88
CA LYS A 441 1.67 -23.61 7.82
C LYS A 441 0.45 -22.69 7.86
N TYR A 442 -0.73 -23.30 8.02
CA TYR A 442 -1.96 -22.54 8.17
C TYR A 442 -2.03 -21.84 9.52
N TRP A 443 -2.68 -20.69 9.52
CA TRP A 443 -3.14 -20.04 10.72
C TRP A 443 -4.20 -20.91 11.39
N ALA A 444 -4.03 -21.12 12.69
CA ALA A 444 -4.93 -21.87 13.55
C ALA A 444 -5.15 -21.07 14.83
N MET A 445 -6.39 -21.03 15.29
CA MET A 445 -6.75 -20.44 16.57
C MET A 445 -6.47 -21.46 17.68
N ALA A 446 -5.70 -21.07 18.69
CA ALA A 446 -5.44 -21.87 19.88
C ALA A 446 -6.59 -21.75 20.89
N GLU A 447 -6.56 -22.58 21.94
CA GLU A 447 -7.57 -22.60 23.01
C GLU A 447 -7.70 -21.26 23.76
N ASP A 448 -6.61 -20.48 23.83
CA ASP A 448 -6.60 -19.14 24.44
C ASP A 448 -6.95 -18.01 23.47
N ASN A 449 -7.45 -18.37 22.28
CA ASN A 449 -7.77 -17.50 21.14
C ASN A 449 -6.56 -16.79 20.50
N SER A 450 -5.33 -17.17 20.82
CA SER A 450 -4.15 -16.75 20.06
C SER A 450 -4.11 -17.38 18.67
N ILE A 451 -3.44 -16.72 17.72
CA ILE A 451 -3.27 -17.25 16.36
C ILE A 451 -1.86 -17.83 16.21
N MET A 452 -1.82 -19.10 15.82
CA MET A 452 -0.62 -19.90 15.66
C MET A 452 -0.45 -20.30 14.19
N ALA A 453 0.79 -20.51 13.76
CA ALA A 453 1.13 -21.07 12.45
C ALA A 453 2.14 -22.22 12.59
N ASP A 454 1.89 -23.13 13.52
CA ASP A 454 2.76 -24.27 13.84
C ASP A 454 2.38 -25.58 13.10
N GLY A 455 1.24 -25.58 12.39
CA GLY A 455 0.71 -26.75 11.69
C GLY A 455 -0.14 -27.67 12.57
N SER A 456 -0.53 -27.22 13.76
CA SER A 456 -1.49 -27.92 14.64
C SER A 456 -2.90 -28.04 14.05
N GLY A 457 -3.28 -27.13 13.14
CA GLY A 457 -4.60 -27.09 12.54
C GLY A 457 -4.72 -26.07 11.41
N LYS A 458 -5.96 -25.76 11.05
CA LYS A 458 -6.33 -24.82 10.00
C LYS A 458 -7.69 -24.21 10.35
N SER A 459 -7.70 -22.95 10.77
CA SER A 459 -8.91 -22.20 11.14
C SER A 459 -9.46 -21.40 9.96
N VAL A 460 -10.76 -21.12 9.99
CA VAL A 460 -11.44 -20.32 8.96
C VAL A 460 -11.49 -18.85 9.38
N PHE A 461 -11.17 -17.95 8.45
CA PHE A 461 -11.20 -16.50 8.64
C PHE A 461 -12.08 -15.81 7.61
N ARG A 462 -12.56 -14.61 7.93
CA ARG A 462 -13.28 -13.74 7.00
C ARG A 462 -12.59 -12.39 6.94
N LEU A 463 -12.35 -11.93 5.72
CA LEU A 463 -11.66 -10.68 5.45
C LEU A 463 -12.71 -9.63 5.10
N GLN A 464 -12.81 -8.60 5.94
CA GLN A 464 -13.80 -7.54 5.79
C GLN A 464 -13.12 -6.20 5.54
N PHE A 465 -13.15 -5.75 4.29
CA PHE A 465 -12.64 -4.42 3.93
C PHE A 465 -13.46 -3.34 4.61
N ARG A 466 -12.74 -2.42 5.26
CA ARG A 466 -13.26 -1.27 6.02
C ARG A 466 -12.83 0.01 5.31
N ASP A 467 -12.83 1.12 6.04
CA ASP A 467 -12.41 2.42 5.54
C ASP A 467 -10.98 2.42 4.97
N ASN A 468 -10.54 3.59 4.51
CA ASN A 468 -9.35 3.82 3.68
C ASN A 468 -8.10 2.97 4.02
N ARG A 469 -8.00 1.79 3.36
CA ARG A 469 -6.89 0.81 3.45
C ARG A 469 -6.86 -0.01 4.74
N MET A 470 -7.99 -0.14 5.43
CA MET A 470 -8.11 -0.97 6.62
C MET A 470 -8.98 -2.21 6.39
N LEU A 471 -8.58 -3.32 7.00
CA LEU A 471 -9.23 -4.61 6.97
C LEU A 471 -9.51 -5.02 8.42
N SER A 472 -10.66 -5.62 8.69
CA SER A 472 -10.88 -6.39 9.92
C SER A 472 -10.93 -7.89 9.59
N ILE A 473 -10.43 -8.72 10.51
CA ILE A 473 -10.39 -10.18 10.33
C ILE A 473 -11.29 -10.82 11.39
N LEU A 474 -12.35 -11.50 10.95
CA LEU A 474 -13.26 -12.24 11.82
C LEU A 474 -12.85 -13.71 11.84
N ALA A 475 -12.60 -14.26 13.03
CA ALA A 475 -12.24 -15.66 13.21
C ALA A 475 -13.47 -16.57 13.36
N GLU A 476 -13.24 -17.88 13.44
CA GLU A 476 -14.29 -18.90 13.55
C GLU A 476 -15.10 -18.84 14.85
N ASN A 477 -14.55 -18.27 15.93
CA ASN A 477 -15.27 -17.98 17.17
C ASN A 477 -16.17 -16.73 17.09
N SER A 478 -16.34 -16.15 15.90
CA SER A 478 -17.11 -14.91 15.67
C SER A 478 -16.56 -13.68 16.41
N CYS A 479 -15.29 -13.70 16.78
CA CYS A 479 -14.58 -12.55 17.32
C CYS A 479 -13.58 -12.00 16.29
N PHE A 480 -13.42 -10.68 16.28
CA PHE A 480 -12.37 -9.99 15.53
C PHE A 480 -11.01 -10.25 16.15
N ILE A 481 -9.99 -10.38 15.29
CA ILE A 481 -8.60 -10.42 15.73
C ILE A 481 -8.17 -9.03 16.17
N LYS A 482 -7.79 -8.93 17.44
CA LYS A 482 -7.32 -7.72 18.11
C LYS A 482 -5.80 -7.76 18.29
N GLY A 483 -5.15 -6.65 17.96
CA GLY A 483 -3.75 -6.38 18.24
C GLY A 483 -3.57 -5.55 19.52
N GLU A 484 -2.55 -5.86 20.30
CA GLU A 484 -2.18 -5.10 21.50
C GLU A 484 -0.73 -4.61 21.44
N GLN A 485 -0.41 -3.56 22.20
CA GLN A 485 0.93 -2.94 22.20
C GLN A 485 2.06 -3.90 22.60
N ASN A 486 1.77 -4.88 23.46
CA ASN A 486 2.71 -5.92 23.86
C ASN A 486 2.94 -6.98 22.75
N GLY A 487 2.25 -6.87 21.62
CA GLY A 487 2.35 -7.75 20.46
C GLY A 487 1.28 -8.85 20.42
N LEU A 488 0.42 -8.99 21.42
CA LEU A 488 -0.64 -10.02 21.40
C LEU A 488 -1.53 -9.85 20.16
N PHE A 489 -1.90 -10.99 19.58
CA PHE A 489 -2.68 -11.08 18.35
C PHE A 489 -3.71 -12.21 18.53
N ARG A 490 -4.93 -11.84 18.94
CA ARG A 490 -5.93 -12.80 19.45
C ARG A 490 -7.34 -12.50 18.95
N ALA A 491 -8.14 -13.52 18.69
CA ALA A 491 -9.54 -13.41 18.29
C ALA A 491 -10.46 -13.24 19.50
N VAL A 492 -10.60 -12.00 20.00
CA VAL A 492 -11.29 -11.73 21.28
C VAL A 492 -12.26 -10.55 21.26
N ALA A 493 -12.23 -9.71 20.22
CA ALA A 493 -13.05 -8.51 20.15
C ALA A 493 -14.42 -8.81 19.51
N GLN A 494 -15.50 -8.26 20.07
CA GLN A 494 -16.86 -8.43 19.54
C GLN A 494 -17.32 -7.24 18.68
N GLU A 495 -16.63 -6.10 18.81
CA GLU A 495 -16.98 -4.85 18.15
C GLU A 495 -15.80 -4.33 17.31
N LEU A 496 -16.12 -3.44 16.38
CA LEU A 496 -15.11 -2.74 15.58
C LEU A 496 -14.52 -1.60 16.41
N GLU A 497 -13.24 -1.72 16.73
CA GLU A 497 -12.41 -0.73 17.40
C GLU A 497 -11.08 -0.57 16.64
N PRO A 498 -10.32 0.52 16.84
CA PRO A 498 -9.05 0.72 16.12
C PRO A 498 -8.06 -0.45 16.25
N ALA A 499 -8.10 -1.16 17.39
CA ALA A 499 -7.22 -2.29 17.66
C ALA A 499 -7.51 -3.56 16.83
N VAL A 500 -8.63 -3.62 16.10
CA VAL A 500 -8.97 -4.75 15.20
C VAL A 500 -8.84 -4.40 13.72
N LEU A 501 -8.37 -3.18 13.42
CA LEU A 501 -8.15 -2.70 12.06
C LEU A 501 -6.69 -2.92 11.67
N TRP A 502 -6.50 -3.47 10.47
CA TRP A 502 -5.20 -3.82 9.90
C TRP A 502 -5.01 -3.11 8.57
N GLU A 503 -3.93 -2.33 8.44
CA GLU A 503 -3.47 -1.81 7.16
C GLU A 503 -3.03 -2.97 6.26
N TYR A 504 -3.38 -2.94 4.97
CA TYR A 504 -3.19 -4.04 4.00
C TYR A 504 -2.82 -3.62 2.56
#